data_AF-U1PIR4-F1
#
_entry.id   AF-U1PIR4-F1
#
_cell.length_a   1.000
_cell.length_b   1.000
_cell.length_c   1.000
_cell.angle_alpha   90.00
_cell.angle_beta   90.00
_cell.angle_gamma   90.00
#
_symmetry.space_group_name_H-M   'P 1'
#
loop_
_entity.id
_entity.type
_entity.pdbx_description
1 polymer ?
#
loop_
_entity_poly.entity_id
_entity_poly.type
_entity_poly.pdbx_seq_one_letter_code
_entity_poly.pdbx_strand_id
1 'polypeptide(L)' 'MTENDLSGHPLADRRVRGLLGLSSGSTIVIVAVLFFEDPVVQAAMLGFAVLDLIVTTYILGLLFERAETEAAGWSGD' A
#
# COMPACT_ATOMS: atom_id res chain seq x y z
N MET A 1 -4.62 -13.12 -25.95
CA MET A 1 -4.53 -12.58 -24.58
C MET A 1 -3.21 -13.07 -24.03
N THR A 2 -2.19 -12.22 -24.07
CA THR A 2 -0.90 -12.53 -23.45
C THR A 2 -1.10 -12.54 -21.93
N GLU A 3 -0.60 -13.58 -21.28
CA GLU A 3 -0.87 -13.99 -19.90
C GLU A 3 -0.31 -13.04 -18.82
N ASN A 4 0.07 -11.81 -19.18
CA ASN A 4 0.84 -10.87 -18.35
C ASN A 4 0.38 -9.41 -18.44
N ASP A 5 -0.89 -9.16 -18.80
CA ASP A 5 -1.47 -7.81 -18.75
C ASP A 5 -2.01 -7.52 -17.33
N LEU A 6 -1.20 -6.83 -16.52
CA LEU A 6 -1.56 -6.43 -15.15
C LEU A 6 -2.54 -5.25 -15.10
N SER A 7 -2.90 -4.66 -16.24
CA SER A 7 -3.84 -3.52 -16.31
C SER A 7 -5.24 -3.86 -15.79
N GLY A 8 -5.62 -5.15 -15.83
CA GLY A 8 -6.86 -5.65 -15.23
C GLY A 8 -6.80 -5.93 -13.73
N HIS A 9 -5.63 -5.82 -13.10
CA HIS A 9 -5.44 -6.20 -11.70
C HIS A 9 -5.99 -5.12 -10.76
N PRO A 10 -6.83 -5.45 -9.74
CA PRO A 10 -7.45 -4.45 -8.87
C PRO A 10 -6.46 -3.51 -8.16
N LEU A 11 -5.28 -4.02 -7.84
CA LEU A 11 -4.20 -3.25 -7.20
C LEU A 11 -3.47 -2.28 -8.15
N ALA A 12 -3.70 -2.36 -9.46
CA ALA A 12 -3.22 -1.36 -10.42
C ALA A 12 -3.96 -0.03 -10.24
N ASP A 13 -5.16 -0.02 -9.67
CA ASP A 13 -5.87 1.21 -9.35
C ASP A 13 -5.23 1.90 -8.12
N ARG A 14 -4.90 3.19 -8.27
CA ARG A 14 -4.40 4.04 -7.19
C ARG A 14 -5.40 4.17 -6.04
N ARG A 15 -6.70 4.13 -6.34
CA ARG A 15 -7.78 4.22 -5.33
C ARG A 15 -7.80 2.98 -4.45
N VAL A 16 -7.70 1.79 -5.04
CA VAL A 16 -7.68 0.52 -4.30
C VAL A 16 -6.45 0.44 -3.40
N ARG A 17 -5.28 0.85 -3.90
CA ARG A 17 -4.06 0.97 -3.10
C ARG A 17 -4.23 1.96 -1.93
N GLY A 18 -4.86 3.10 -2.19
CA GLY A 18 -5.19 4.10 -1.17
C GLY A 18 -6.14 3.57 -0.09
N LEU A 19 -7.18 2.83 -0.49
CA LEU A 19 -8.11 2.18 0.44
C LEU A 19 -7.44 1.11 1.29
N LEU A 20 -6.49 0.37 0.72
CA LEU A 20 -5.66 -0.59 1.47
C LEU A 20 -4.81 0.08 2.54
N GLY A 21 -4.09 1.14 2.18
CA GLY A 21 -3.32 1.93 3.15
C GLY A 21 -4.19 2.61 4.20
N LEU A 22 -5.40 3.05 3.85
CA LEU A 22 -6.38 3.56 4.81
C LEU A 22 -6.90 2.49 5.76
N SER A 23 -7.12 1.27 5.27
CA SER A 23 -7.57 0.14 6.09
C SER A 23 -6.52 -0.28 7.11
N SER A 24 -5.26 -0.40 6.71
CA SER A 24 -4.16 -0.73 7.63
C SER A 24 -3.91 0.40 8.62
N GLY A 25 -3.80 1.64 8.13
CA GLY A 25 -3.60 2.82 8.95
C GLY A 25 -4.73 3.02 9.97
N SER A 26 -5.99 2.89 9.58
CA SER A 26 -7.13 3.01 10.50
C SER A 26 -7.12 1.95 11.60
N THR A 27 -6.68 0.73 11.30
CA THR A 27 -6.52 -0.32 12.32
C THR A 27 -5.48 0.09 13.36
N ILE A 28 -4.33 0.63 12.92
CA ILE A 28 -3.28 1.12 13.83
C ILE A 28 -3.80 2.27 14.70
N VAL A 29 -4.57 3.21 14.11
CA VAL A 29 -5.19 4.32 14.86
C VAL A 29 -6.17 3.82 15.91
N ILE A 30 -7.05 2.88 15.55
CA ILE A 30 -8.03 2.29 16.48
C ILE A 30 -7.30 1.62 17.65
N VAL A 31 -6.26 0.84 17.35
CA VAL A 31 -5.46 0.17 18.37
C VAL A 31 -4.76 1.18 19.28
N ALA A 32 -4.14 2.22 18.71
CA ALA A 32 -3.47 3.26 19.45
C ALA A 32 -4.41 3.97 20.45
N VAL A 33 -5.59 4.38 19.98
CA VAL A 33 -6.53 5.16 20.79
C VAL A 33 -7.25 4.30 21.85
N LEU A 34 -7.60 3.06 21.52
CA LEU A 34 -8.39 2.21 22.42
C LEU A 34 -7.56 1.44 23.45
N PHE A 35 -6.28 1.16 23.17
CA PHE A 35 -5.47 0.25 24.00
C PHE A 35 -4.26 0.91 24.66
N PHE A 36 -3.90 2.14 24.30
CA PHE A 36 -2.78 2.84 24.91
C PHE A 36 -3.26 4.13 25.56
N GLU A 37 -2.93 4.33 26.83
CA GLU A 37 -3.26 5.57 27.56
C GLU A 37 -2.11 6.59 27.54
N ASP A 38 -0.89 6.13 27.26
CA ASP A 38 0.29 7.00 27.18
C ASP A 38 0.23 7.86 25.89
N PRO A 39 0.17 9.20 26.02
CA PRO A 39 0.06 10.10 24.88
C PRO A 39 1.29 10.07 23.95
N VAL A 40 2.47 9.77 24.46
CA VAL A 40 3.70 9.65 23.65
C VAL A 40 3.61 8.40 22.77
N VAL A 41 3.15 7.28 23.34
CA VAL A 41 2.96 6.03 22.59
C VAL A 41 1.87 6.19 21.54
N GLN A 42 0.74 6.82 21.89
CA GLN A 42 -0.32 7.14 20.93
C GLN A 42 0.19 8.00 19.77
N ALA A 43 0.95 9.06 20.05
CA ALA A 43 1.51 9.93 19.03
C ALA A 43 2.50 9.18 18.11
N ALA A 44 3.32 8.30 18.67
CA ALA A 44 4.23 7.46 17.90
C ALA A 44 3.47 6.50 16.98
N MET A 45 2.41 5.84 17.48
CA MET A 45 1.59 4.93 16.68
C MET A 45 0.79 5.66 15.59
N LEU A 46 0.29 6.87 15.87
CA LEU A 46 -0.35 7.73 14.87
C LEU A 46 0.64 8.12 13.76
N GLY A 47 1.87 8.50 14.14
CA GLY A 47 2.94 8.75 13.18
C GLY A 47 3.24 7.52 12.32
N PHE A 48 3.28 6.33 12.95
CA PHE A 48 3.48 5.08 12.23
C PHE A 48 2.32 4.76 11.29
N ALA A 49 1.07 5.02 11.67
CA ALA A 49 -0.09 4.81 10.81
C ALA A 49 -0.06 5.71 9.55
N VAL A 50 0.36 6.96 9.69
CA VAL A 50 0.55 7.87 8.54
C VAL A 50 1.67 7.38 7.64
N LEU A 51 2.79 6.95 8.23
CA LEU A 51 3.92 6.40 7.48
C LEU A 51 3.51 5.13 6.73
N ASP A 52 2.78 4.21 7.39
CA ASP A 52 2.27 2.97 6.81
C ASP A 52 1.38 3.24 5.58
N LEU A 53 0.50 4.23 5.68
CA LEU A 53 -0.38 4.64 4.58
C LEU A 53 0.41 5.14 3.36
N ILE A 54 1.46 5.93 3.58
CA ILE A 54 2.32 6.45 2.50
C ILE A 54 3.18 5.32 1.92
N VAL A 55 3.81 4.53 2.78
CA VAL A 55 4.74 3.46 2.37
C VAL A 55 4.01 2.36 1.63
N THR A 56 2.84 1.91 2.12
CA THR A 56 2.05 0.86 1.47
C THR A 56 1.60 1.28 0.08
N THR A 57 1.05 2.48 -0.07
CA THR A 57 0.62 2.99 -1.39
C THR A 57 1.79 3.16 -2.35
N TYR A 58 2.94 3.61 -1.86
CA TYR A 58 4.16 3.79 -2.66
C TYR A 58 4.77 2.45 -3.10
N ILE A 59 4.92 1.49 -2.20
CA ILE A 59 5.49 0.16 -2.51
C ILE A 59 4.58 -0.57 -3.50
N LEU A 60 3.27 -0.59 -3.29
CA LEU A 60 2.32 -1.15 -4.27
C LEU A 60 2.33 -0.38 -5.60
N GLY A 61 2.67 0.91 -5.58
CA GLY A 61 3.04 1.70 -6.75
C GLY A 61 4.17 1.07 -7.54
N LEU A 62 5.32 1.01 -6.88
CA LEU A 62 6.60 0.59 -7.43
C LEU A 62 6.60 -0.87 -7.91
N LEU A 63 5.93 -1.77 -7.18
CA LEU A 63 5.85 -3.18 -7.55
C LEU A 63 5.10 -3.39 -8.87
N PHE A 64 4.01 -2.64 -9.09
CA PHE A 64 3.26 -2.73 -10.35
C PHE A 64 4.04 -2.12 -11.52
N GLU A 65 4.67 -0.97 -11.32
CA GLU A 65 5.50 -0.32 -12.36
C GLU A 65 6.67 -1.22 -12.81
N ARG A 66 7.31 -1.91 -11.85
CA ARG A 66 8.36 -2.89 -12.15
C ARG A 66 7.82 -4.11 -12.90
N ALA A 67 6.68 -4.64 -12.47
CA ALA A 67 6.08 -5.80 -13.10
C ALA A 67 5.62 -5.51 -14.55
N GLU A 68 5.10 -4.32 -14.82
CA GLU A 68 4.79 -3.86 -16.19
C GLU A 68 6.06 -3.74 -17.04
N THR A 69 7.13 -3.17 -16.49
CA THR A 69 8.41 -3.02 -17.22
C THR A 69 9.06 -4.36 -17.54
N GLU A 70 9.01 -5.32 -16.61
CA GLU A 70 9.55 -6.67 -16.80
C GLU A 70 8.71 -7.47 -17.82
N ALA A 71 7.37 -7.35 -17.76
CA ALA A 71 6.48 -7.93 -18.76
C ALA A 71 6.68 -7.34 -20.17
N ALA A 72 6.96 -6.03 -20.27
CA ALA A 72 7.27 -5.37 -21.54
C ALA A 72 8.68 -5.68 -22.06
N GLY A 73 9.63 -5.96 -21.16
CA GLY A 73 11.01 -6.37 -21.49
C GLY A 73 11.12 -7.83 -21.93
N TRP A 74 10.19 -8.70 -21.51
CA TRP A 74 10.06 -10.09 -21.97
C TRP A 74 9.20 -10.17 -23.25
N SER A 75 9.62 -9.50 -24.32
CA SER A 75 9.22 -9.85 -25.69
C SER A 75 10.34 -10.73 -26.27
N GLY A 76 10.10 -12.03 -26.33
CA GLY A 76 11.13 -13.05 -26.56
C GLY A 76 12.03 -12.84 -27.79
N ASP A 77 13.29 -13.20 -27.61
CA ASP A 77 14.12 -13.81 -28.66
C ASP A 77 13.73 -15.29 -28.81
#